data_AF-A0A2E6S8E5-F1
#
_entry.id   AF-A0A2E6S8E5-F1
#
_cell.length_a   1.000
_cell.length_b   1.000
_cell.length_c   1.000
_cell.angle_alpha   90.00
_cell.angle_beta   90.00
_cell.angle_gamma   90.00
#
_symmetry.space_group_name_H-M   'P 1'
#
loop_
_entity.id
_entity.type
_entity.pdbx_description
1 polymer ?
#
loop_
_entity_poly.entity_id
_entity_poly.type
_entity_poly.pdbx_seq_one_letter_code
_entity_poly.pdbx_strand_id
1 'polypeptide(L)'
;MRDAQWVMLAKVAAWVLASAGLASGVTVEVVQLYQPLSLHGTDGVGEDLEAGDPVQAVVMSRPYALAGAIPEDLVKAVASPHRIGTNADGYGVEEVNLFILCKIGLTAELRQSRLRVRLDVSSFVLPEELDMTIRQVLTLSILAIERTLEDYFRSIPGEPLEVSVGLKGTTRGNESLKDVARRFKVGRLNDGEEAGESP
;
A
#
# COMPACT_ATOMS: atom_id res chain seq x y z
N MET A 1 -56.45 -26.77 19.74
CA MET A 1 -55.46 -27.33 18.78
C MET A 1 -54.86 -26.27 17.86
N ARG A 2 -55.61 -25.28 17.36
CA ARG A 2 -55.08 -24.18 16.51
C ARG A 2 -54.07 -23.27 17.22
N ASP A 3 -54.24 -23.03 18.52
CA ASP A 3 -53.38 -22.10 19.28
C ASP A 3 -51.98 -22.67 19.56
N ALA A 4 -51.90 -23.98 19.83
CA ALA A 4 -50.61 -24.67 20.02
C ALA A 4 -49.77 -24.68 18.74
N GLN A 5 -50.42 -24.80 17.58
CA GLN A 5 -49.78 -24.80 16.27
C GLN A 5 -49.20 -23.41 15.92
N TRP A 6 -49.91 -22.34 16.30
CA TRP A 6 -49.46 -20.95 16.11
C TRP A 6 -48.25 -20.60 16.98
N VAL A 7 -48.24 -21.03 18.24
CA VAL A 7 -47.11 -20.82 19.14
C VAL A 7 -45.87 -21.61 18.67
N MET A 8 -46.07 -22.80 18.13
CA MET A 8 -44.98 -23.62 17.59
C MET A 8 -44.39 -23.00 16.32
N LEU A 9 -45.23 -22.51 15.41
CA LEU A 9 -44.80 -21.80 14.18
C LEU A 9 -44.07 -20.49 14.50
N ALA A 10 -44.56 -19.70 15.46
CA ALA A 10 -43.90 -18.46 15.88
C ALA A 10 -42.51 -18.72 16.49
N LYS A 11 -42.35 -19.81 17.27
CA LYS A 11 -41.05 -20.22 17.81
C LYS A 11 -40.10 -20.66 16.70
N VAL A 12 -40.55 -21.48 15.75
CA VAL A 12 -39.73 -21.92 14.61
C VAL A 12 -39.27 -20.71 13.78
N ALA A 13 -40.15 -19.75 13.51
CA ALA A 13 -39.80 -18.53 12.78
C ALA A 13 -38.77 -17.67 13.53
N ALA A 14 -38.90 -17.53 14.86
CA ALA A 14 -37.92 -16.81 15.67
C ALA A 14 -36.53 -17.48 15.68
N TRP A 15 -36.48 -18.82 15.68
CA TRP A 15 -35.23 -19.57 15.58
C TRP A 15 -34.56 -19.43 14.20
N VAL A 16 -35.35 -19.41 13.12
CA VAL A 16 -34.84 -19.17 11.76
C VAL A 16 -34.27 -17.75 11.62
N LEU A 17 -34.97 -16.74 12.15
CA LEU A 17 -34.47 -15.36 12.12
C LEU A 17 -33.21 -15.17 12.97
N ALA A 18 -33.11 -15.85 14.12
CA ALA A 18 -31.91 -15.81 14.98
C ALA A 18 -30.69 -16.51 14.36
N SER A 19 -30.92 -17.43 13.41
CA SER A 19 -29.86 -18.14 12.68
C SER A 19 -29.34 -17.41 11.43
N ALA A 20 -29.91 -16.26 11.08
CA ALA A 20 -29.39 -15.37 10.04
C ALA A 20 -28.15 -14.63 10.57
N GLY A 21 -27.07 -15.38 10.79
CA GLY A 21 -25.76 -14.82 11.13
C GLY A 21 -25.31 -13.85 10.04
N LEU A 22 -24.85 -12.67 10.46
CA LEU A 22 -24.23 -11.68 9.59
C LEU A 22 -22.97 -12.31 8.97
N ALA A 23 -23.09 -12.80 7.73
CA ALA A 23 -21.95 -13.23 6.95
C ALA A 23 -21.12 -11.98 6.59
N SER A 24 -20.08 -11.69 7.37
CA SER A 24 -19.08 -10.71 6.99
C SER A 24 -18.13 -11.37 5.98
N GLY A 25 -18.29 -11.05 4.70
CA GLY A 25 -17.33 -11.45 3.67
C GLY A 25 -16.05 -10.63 3.79
N VAL A 26 -14.90 -11.28 3.90
CA VAL A 26 -13.59 -10.65 3.71
C VAL A 26 -13.16 -10.98 2.29
N THR A 27 -13.11 -9.98 1.42
CA THR A 27 -12.54 -10.13 0.09
C THR A 27 -11.03 -10.19 0.22
N VAL A 28 -10.44 -11.28 -0.26
CA VAL A 28 -8.98 -11.45 -0.36
C VAL A 28 -8.63 -11.48 -1.84
N GLU A 29 -7.75 -10.57 -2.25
CA GLU A 29 -7.25 -10.47 -3.62
C GLU A 29 -5.73 -10.58 -3.60
N VAL A 30 -5.14 -11.21 -4.62
CA VAL A 30 -3.69 -11.22 -4.81
C VAL A 30 -3.31 -10.05 -5.71
N VAL A 31 -2.51 -9.13 -5.18
CA VAL A 31 -2.05 -7.94 -5.89
C VAL A 31 -0.53 -7.96 -6.04
N GLN A 32 -0.01 -7.22 -7.02
CA GLN A 32 1.41 -6.94 -7.11
C GLN A 32 1.74 -5.73 -6.22
N LEU A 33 2.43 -5.99 -5.11
CA LEU A 33 2.78 -4.99 -4.12
C LEU A 33 4.22 -4.55 -4.30
N TYR A 34 4.46 -3.26 -4.53
CA TYR A 34 5.80 -2.69 -4.61
C TYR A 34 6.23 -2.15 -3.26
N GLN A 35 7.44 -2.48 -2.83
CA GLN A 35 7.96 -2.10 -1.52
C GLN A 35 9.36 -1.48 -1.63
N PRO A 36 9.67 -0.46 -0.82
CA PRO A 36 11.00 0.13 -0.78
C PRO A 36 11.90 -0.72 0.13
N LEU A 37 12.86 -1.42 -0.45
CA LEU A 37 13.70 -2.38 0.24
C LEU A 37 15.15 -1.90 0.29
N SER A 38 15.77 -1.97 1.46
CA SER A 38 17.21 -1.86 1.59
C SER A 38 17.89 -3.07 0.96
N LEU A 39 18.95 -2.80 0.19
CA LEU A 39 19.87 -3.80 -0.33
C LEU A 39 21.14 -3.90 0.54
N HIS A 40 21.13 -3.30 1.73
CA HIS A 40 22.24 -3.40 2.67
C HIS A 40 22.59 -4.87 2.94
N GLY A 41 23.89 -5.17 2.94
CA GLY A 41 24.43 -6.52 3.06
C GLY A 41 24.40 -7.35 1.76
N THR A 42 23.73 -6.86 0.70
CA THR A 42 23.74 -7.51 -0.62
C THR A 42 24.70 -6.82 -1.58
N ASP A 43 25.12 -7.53 -2.62
CA ASP A 43 25.91 -7.03 -3.75
C ASP A 43 25.04 -6.37 -4.85
N GLY A 44 23.74 -6.22 -4.59
CA GLY A 44 22.80 -5.64 -5.53
C GLY A 44 23.03 -4.14 -5.75
N VAL A 45 22.94 -3.72 -7.01
CA VAL A 45 22.88 -2.30 -7.39
C VAL A 45 21.42 -1.86 -7.27
N GLY A 46 21.16 -0.81 -6.48
CA GLY A 46 19.80 -0.31 -6.26
C GLY A 46 19.35 0.71 -7.30
N GLU A 47 18.30 1.45 -6.97
CA GLU A 47 17.68 2.42 -7.86
C GLU A 47 18.58 3.66 -8.08
N ASP A 48 18.55 4.20 -9.29
CA ASP A 48 19.17 5.50 -9.59
C ASP A 48 18.14 6.61 -9.30
N LEU A 49 18.41 7.39 -8.25
CA LEU A 49 17.53 8.46 -7.81
C LEU A 49 17.99 9.81 -8.38
N GLU A 50 17.99 9.98 -9.71
CA GLU A 50 18.27 11.23 -10.48
C GLU A 50 19.55 12.01 -10.13
N ALA A 51 20.31 11.57 -9.12
CA ALA A 51 21.49 12.22 -8.56
C ALA A 51 22.79 11.57 -9.05
N GLY A 52 22.70 10.58 -9.94
CA GLY A 52 23.85 9.92 -10.59
C GLY A 52 24.56 8.87 -9.72
N ASP A 53 24.25 8.81 -8.42
CA ASP A 53 24.76 7.80 -7.51
C ASP A 53 23.64 6.78 -7.17
N PRO A 54 23.80 5.50 -7.55
CA PRO A 54 22.82 4.47 -7.22
C PRO A 54 22.76 4.29 -5.71
N VAL A 55 21.55 4.35 -5.15
CA VAL A 55 21.37 4.09 -3.72
C VAL A 55 21.37 2.59 -3.44
N GLN A 56 21.82 2.17 -2.26
CA GLN A 56 21.78 0.77 -1.84
C GLN A 56 20.36 0.33 -1.40
N ALA A 57 19.35 0.62 -2.22
CA ALA A 57 17.96 0.27 -2.00
C ALA A 57 17.19 0.22 -3.32
N VAL A 58 16.14 -0.59 -3.38
CA VAL A 58 15.35 -0.83 -4.59
C VAL A 58 13.85 -0.84 -4.29
N VAL A 59 13.02 -0.46 -5.26
CA VAL A 59 11.57 -0.68 -5.19
C VAL A 59 11.23 -1.98 -5.90
N MET A 60 11.10 -3.06 -5.13
CA MET A 60 10.83 -4.40 -5.66
C MET A 60 9.38 -4.79 -5.48
N SER A 61 8.83 -5.52 -6.45
CA SER A 61 7.47 -6.02 -6.39
C SER A 61 7.40 -7.46 -5.91
N ARG A 62 6.34 -7.80 -5.18
CA ARG A 62 6.01 -9.17 -4.78
C ARG A 62 4.50 -9.43 -4.85
N PRO A 63 4.06 -10.67 -5.09
CA PRO A 63 2.67 -11.03 -4.87
C PRO A 63 2.31 -10.86 -3.39
N TYR A 64 1.16 -10.25 -3.10
CA TYR A 64 0.67 -10.03 -1.75
C TYR A 64 -0.83 -10.29 -1.67
N ALA A 65 -1.26 -11.10 -0.70
CA ALA A 65 -2.67 -11.32 -0.43
C ALA A 65 -3.21 -10.15 0.39
N LEU A 66 -3.99 -9.29 -0.26
CA LEU A 66 -4.57 -8.10 0.31
C LEU A 66 -6.02 -8.36 0.75
N ALA A 67 -6.36 -7.89 1.93
CA ALA A 67 -7.72 -7.84 2.43
C ALA A 67 -7.99 -6.44 3.00
N GLY A 68 -9.20 -5.93 2.77
CA GLY A 68 -9.63 -4.65 3.31
C GLY A 68 -10.16 -3.67 2.26
N ALA A 69 -10.21 -2.41 2.63
CA ALA A 69 -10.72 -1.32 1.82
C ALA A 69 -9.64 -0.82 0.84
N ILE A 70 -10.01 -0.75 -0.43
CA ILE A 70 -9.18 -0.19 -1.50
C ILE A 70 -9.62 1.25 -1.74
N PRO A 71 -8.69 2.21 -1.91
CA PRO A 71 -7.23 2.03 -2.03
C PRO A 71 -6.42 2.12 -0.73
N GLU A 72 -7.05 2.36 0.43
CA GLU A 72 -6.33 2.66 1.67
C GLU A 72 -5.46 1.50 2.18
N ASP A 73 -6.01 0.30 2.25
CA ASP A 73 -5.30 -0.87 2.77
C ASP A 73 -4.24 -1.37 1.78
N LEU A 74 -4.43 -1.13 0.47
CA LEU A 74 -3.40 -1.34 -0.55
C LEU A 74 -2.17 -0.47 -0.27
N VAL A 75 -2.35 0.82 0.02
CA VAL A 75 -1.23 1.71 0.38
C VAL A 75 -0.58 1.26 1.68
N LYS A 76 -1.37 0.95 2.72
CA LYS A 76 -0.81 0.49 4.01
C LYS A 76 0.02 -0.78 3.85
N ALA A 77 -0.37 -1.68 2.96
CA ALA A 77 0.36 -2.92 2.70
C ALA A 77 1.79 -2.69 2.21
N VAL A 78 2.10 -1.56 1.55
CA VAL A 78 3.45 -1.20 1.11
C VAL A 78 4.45 -1.22 2.27
N ALA A 79 4.01 -0.83 3.47
CA ALA A 79 4.82 -0.84 4.70
C ALA A 79 4.87 -2.21 5.41
N SER A 80 4.35 -3.29 4.80
CA SER A 80 4.37 -4.62 5.42
C SER A 80 5.80 -5.19 5.52
N PRO A 81 6.11 -5.98 6.57
CA PRO A 81 7.40 -6.63 6.75
C PRO A 81 7.91 -7.36 5.50
N HIS A 82 9.20 -7.22 5.22
CA HIS A 82 9.83 -7.88 4.08
C HIS A 82 11.19 -8.46 4.46
N ARG A 83 11.40 -9.73 4.09
CA ARG A 83 12.69 -10.41 4.15
C ARG A 83 13.06 -10.84 2.75
N ILE A 84 14.29 -10.54 2.32
CA ILE A 84 14.82 -11.06 1.07
C ILE A 84 15.24 -12.51 1.33
N GLY A 85 14.60 -13.45 0.63
CA GLY A 85 14.96 -14.85 0.72
C GLY A 85 16.37 -15.09 0.16
N THR A 86 17.10 -16.01 0.78
CA THR A 86 18.40 -16.47 0.28
C THR A 86 18.42 -17.99 0.21
N ASN A 87 19.27 -18.54 -0.66
CA ASN A 87 19.59 -19.96 -0.75
C ASN A 87 20.87 -20.33 0.01
N ALA A 88 21.51 -19.38 0.69
CA ALA A 88 22.72 -19.59 1.47
C ALA A 88 22.40 -19.88 2.94
N ASP A 89 22.98 -20.95 3.48
CA ASP A 89 22.88 -21.28 4.90
C ASP A 89 23.66 -20.24 5.74
N GLY A 90 22.96 -19.54 6.64
CA GLY A 90 23.56 -18.59 7.60
C GLY A 90 23.46 -17.11 7.22
N TYR A 91 22.95 -16.75 6.04
CA TYR A 91 22.65 -15.37 5.69
C TYR A 91 21.17 -15.08 5.94
N GLY A 92 20.84 -14.37 7.02
CA GLY A 92 19.45 -14.05 7.37
C GLY A 92 19.22 -12.56 7.36
N VAL A 93 18.60 -12.01 6.30
CA VAL A 93 18.16 -10.61 6.35
C VAL A 93 16.82 -10.55 7.09
N GLU A 94 16.83 -9.97 8.29
CA GLU A 94 15.67 -10.02 9.20
C GLU A 94 14.53 -9.09 8.79
N GLU A 95 14.84 -7.91 8.28
CA GLU A 95 13.89 -6.93 7.77
C GLU A 95 14.62 -6.01 6.80
N VAL A 96 14.03 -5.76 5.63
CA VAL A 96 14.60 -4.87 4.61
C VAL A 96 13.69 -3.72 4.23
N ASN A 97 12.41 -3.74 4.63
CA ASN A 97 11.50 -2.69 4.27
C ASN A 97 11.89 -1.37 4.96
N LEU A 98 12.15 -0.34 4.15
CA LEU A 98 12.60 0.96 4.63
C LEU A 98 11.58 1.64 5.54
N PHE A 99 10.28 1.35 5.42
CA PHE A 99 9.27 1.84 6.36
C PHE A 99 9.52 1.37 7.79
N ILE A 100 9.90 0.10 7.95
CA ILE A 100 10.10 -0.52 9.26
C ILE A 100 11.50 -0.18 9.78
N LEU A 101 12.52 -0.34 8.94
CA LEU A 101 13.91 -0.01 9.29
C LEU A 101 14.04 1.45 9.75
N CYS A 102 13.40 2.38 9.03
CA CYS A 102 13.51 3.80 9.32
C CYS A 102 12.41 4.34 10.25
N LYS A 103 11.53 3.46 10.78
CA LYS A 103 10.41 3.80 11.67
C LYS A 103 9.49 4.90 11.10
N ILE A 104 9.15 4.78 9.81
CA ILE A 104 8.24 5.69 9.12
C ILE A 104 6.82 5.15 9.25
N GLY A 105 5.93 5.94 9.84
CA GLY A 105 4.51 5.62 9.87
C GLY A 105 3.85 5.85 8.51
N LEU A 106 2.96 4.97 8.09
CA LEU A 106 2.19 5.12 6.85
C LEU A 106 0.69 5.15 7.16
N THR A 107 0.02 6.22 6.73
CA THR A 107 -1.44 6.35 6.84
C THR A 107 -2.03 6.72 5.50
N ALA A 108 -3.20 6.16 5.18
CA ALA A 108 -3.92 6.41 3.94
C ALA A 108 -5.41 6.59 4.24
N GLU A 109 -6.02 7.58 3.62
CA GLU A 109 -7.41 7.97 3.85
C GLU A 109 -8.03 8.54 2.56
N LEU A 110 -9.13 7.95 2.09
CA LEU A 110 -9.90 8.50 0.96
C LEU A 110 -10.87 9.59 1.46
N ARG A 111 -10.72 10.82 0.94
CA ARG A 111 -11.61 11.95 1.24
C ARG A 111 -11.99 12.68 -0.04
N GLN A 112 -13.30 12.80 -0.30
CA GLN A 112 -13.82 13.57 -1.44
C GLN A 112 -13.14 13.16 -2.78
N SER A 113 -13.08 11.86 -3.04
CA SER A 113 -12.45 11.28 -4.25
C SER A 113 -10.95 11.54 -4.40
N ARG A 114 -10.27 11.96 -3.32
CA ARG A 114 -8.80 12.08 -3.26
C ARG A 114 -8.23 11.19 -2.17
N LEU A 115 -7.26 10.36 -2.55
CA LEU A 115 -6.48 9.58 -1.61
C LEU A 115 -5.41 10.45 -0.96
N ARG A 116 -5.48 10.61 0.37
CA ARG A 116 -4.49 11.32 1.17
C ARG A 116 -3.60 10.31 1.86
N VAL A 117 -2.34 10.29 1.48
CA VAL A 117 -1.30 9.45 2.09
C VAL A 117 -0.41 10.36 2.94
N ARG A 118 -0.14 9.95 4.19
CA ARG A 118 0.82 10.65 5.04
C ARG A 118 1.91 9.71 5.54
N LEU A 119 3.14 10.13 5.29
CA LEU A 119 4.36 9.56 5.85
C LEU A 119 4.65 10.29 7.17
N ASP A 120 4.57 9.58 8.30
CA ASP A 120 4.86 10.11 9.62
C ASP A 120 6.33 9.86 9.98
N VAL A 121 7.11 10.93 10.01
CA VAL A 121 8.55 10.92 10.30
C VAL A 121 8.86 11.35 11.73
N SER A 122 7.84 11.47 12.61
CA SER A 122 8.03 11.89 14.00
C SER A 122 8.94 10.96 14.82
N SER A 123 8.97 9.67 14.47
CA SER A 123 9.79 8.64 15.11
C SER A 123 10.93 8.14 14.21
N PHE A 124 11.26 8.90 13.15
CA PHE A 124 12.24 8.51 12.16
C PHE A 124 13.61 8.27 12.79
N VAL A 125 14.22 7.15 12.41
CA VAL A 125 15.61 6.82 12.74
C VAL A 125 16.25 6.34 11.45
N LEU A 126 17.45 6.83 11.14
CA LEU A 126 18.25 6.26 10.07
C LEU A 126 19.32 5.36 10.72
N PRO A 127 19.26 4.03 10.53
CA PRO A 127 20.33 3.13 10.95
C PRO A 127 21.66 3.55 10.32
N GLU A 128 22.76 3.47 11.08
CA GLU A 128 24.10 3.91 10.63
C GLU A 128 24.61 3.05 9.46
N GLU A 129 24.11 1.82 9.35
CA GLU A 129 24.47 0.87 8.31
C GLU A 129 23.84 1.22 6.94
N LEU A 130 22.80 2.06 6.93
CA LEU A 130 22.16 2.52 5.69
C LEU A 130 22.91 3.75 5.16
N ASP A 131 23.70 3.57 4.12
CA ASP A 131 24.36 4.66 3.39
C ASP A 131 23.35 5.41 2.50
N MET A 132 22.41 6.09 3.14
CA MET A 132 21.30 6.78 2.50
C MET A 132 20.90 8.03 3.27
N THR A 133 20.40 9.03 2.57
CA THR A 133 19.77 10.19 3.20
C THR A 133 18.29 9.94 3.48
N ILE A 134 17.73 10.64 4.48
CA ILE A 134 16.28 10.65 4.73
C ILE A 134 15.47 11.02 3.47
N ARG A 135 16.01 11.92 2.63
CA ARG A 135 15.37 12.32 1.38
C ARG A 135 15.25 11.13 0.43
N GLN A 136 16.32 10.36 0.23
CA GLN A 136 16.30 9.18 -0.63
C GLN A 136 15.34 8.11 -0.11
N VAL A 137 15.33 7.86 1.21
CA VAL A 137 14.37 6.93 1.86
C VAL A 137 12.92 7.35 1.57
N LEU A 138 12.60 8.63 1.75
CA LEU A 138 11.26 9.14 1.50
C LEU A 138 10.90 9.11 0.01
N THR A 139 11.83 9.44 -0.88
CA THR A 139 11.62 9.36 -2.34
C THR A 139 11.30 7.92 -2.78
N LEU A 140 12.08 6.93 -2.32
CA LEU A 140 11.80 5.51 -2.61
C LEU A 140 10.46 5.05 -2.03
N SER A 141 10.12 5.53 -0.83
CA SER A 141 8.85 5.20 -0.19
C SER A 141 7.67 5.72 -1.00
N ILE A 142 7.75 6.95 -1.52
CA ILE A 142 6.73 7.53 -2.41
C ILE A 142 6.67 6.77 -3.73
N LEU A 143 7.83 6.44 -4.31
CA LEU A 143 7.92 5.68 -5.56
C LEU A 143 7.27 4.29 -5.44
N ALA A 144 7.45 3.61 -4.31
CA ALA A 144 6.80 2.33 -4.04
C ALA A 144 5.27 2.44 -3.96
N ILE A 145 4.76 3.50 -3.32
CA ILE A 145 3.32 3.80 -3.26
C ILE A 145 2.77 4.09 -4.66
N GLU A 146 3.47 4.92 -5.43
CA GLU A 146 3.12 5.29 -6.80
C GLU A 146 3.05 4.05 -7.70
N ARG A 147 4.13 3.24 -7.76
CA ARG A 147 4.17 2.00 -8.56
C ARG A 147 3.07 1.00 -8.14
N THR A 148 2.80 0.86 -6.85
CA THR A 148 1.72 -0.02 -6.34
C THR A 148 0.35 0.43 -6.83
N LEU A 149 0.05 1.72 -6.70
CA LEU A 149 -1.24 2.27 -7.11
C LEU A 149 -1.38 2.26 -8.64
N GLU A 150 -0.33 2.62 -9.37
CA GLU A 150 -0.33 2.57 -10.82
C GLU A 150 -0.57 1.17 -11.36
N ASP A 151 0.09 0.15 -10.80
CA ASP A 151 -0.07 -1.23 -11.23
C ASP A 151 -1.48 -1.75 -10.95
N TYR A 152 -1.99 -1.51 -9.73
CA TYR A 152 -3.34 -1.93 -9.34
C TYR A 152 -4.44 -1.27 -10.17
N PHE A 153 -4.36 0.05 -10.38
CA PHE A 153 -5.38 0.78 -11.14
C PHE A 153 -5.17 0.72 -12.66
N ARG A 154 -4.12 0.07 -13.17
CA ARG A 154 -3.84 -0.01 -14.61
C ARG A 154 -4.96 -0.69 -15.38
N SER A 155 -5.54 -1.74 -14.81
CA SER A 155 -6.55 -2.60 -15.44
C SER A 155 -7.98 -2.28 -15.00
N ILE A 156 -8.16 -1.32 -14.08
CA ILE A 156 -9.47 -0.96 -13.53
C ILE A 156 -10.03 0.22 -14.31
N PRO A 157 -11.12 0.04 -15.08
CA PRO A 157 -11.77 1.13 -15.78
C PRO A 157 -12.44 2.08 -14.77
N GLY A 158 -12.27 3.40 -14.94
CA GLY A 158 -12.92 4.36 -14.06
C GLY A 158 -12.38 5.78 -14.14
N GLU A 159 -12.87 6.64 -13.25
CA GLU A 159 -12.31 7.99 -13.10
C GLU A 159 -10.90 7.90 -12.48
N PRO A 160 -9.93 8.69 -12.97
CA PRO A 160 -8.61 8.75 -12.37
C PRO A 160 -8.68 9.17 -10.90
N LEU A 161 -8.05 8.37 -10.04
CA LEU A 161 -7.93 8.66 -8.62
C LEU A 161 -6.84 9.71 -8.41
N GLU A 162 -7.19 10.83 -7.78
CA GLU A 162 -6.21 11.80 -7.34
C GLU A 162 -5.51 11.33 -6.06
N VAL A 163 -4.18 11.34 -6.06
CA VAL A 163 -3.36 10.93 -4.92
C VAL A 163 -2.52 12.11 -4.45
N SER A 164 -2.48 12.31 -3.15
CA SER A 164 -1.62 13.30 -2.50
C SER A 164 -0.84 12.64 -1.38
N VAL A 165 0.49 12.61 -1.54
CA VAL A 165 1.42 12.09 -0.53
C VAL A 165 2.09 13.25 0.16
N GLY A 166 1.95 13.32 1.48
CA GLY A 166 2.52 14.37 2.32
C GLY A 166 3.27 13.83 3.53
N LEU A 167 3.98 14.73 4.21
CA LEU A 167 4.73 14.41 5.42
C LEU A 167 4.01 14.93 6.67
N LYS A 168 4.13 14.18 7.75
CA LYS A 168 3.68 14.53 9.10
C LYS A 168 4.86 14.36 10.07
N GLY A 169 4.92 15.20 11.10
CA GLY A 169 5.98 15.10 12.12
C GLY A 169 7.28 15.81 11.75
N THR A 170 7.28 16.67 10.73
CA THR A 170 8.42 17.55 10.45
C THR A 170 8.56 18.65 11.52
N THR A 171 9.80 18.97 11.85
CA THR A 171 10.22 20.04 12.75
C THR A 171 10.92 21.15 11.95
N ARG A 172 11.33 22.25 12.61
CA ARG A 172 12.11 23.32 11.95
C ARG A 172 13.40 22.82 11.29
N GLY A 173 14.03 21.78 11.85
CA GLY A 173 15.31 21.26 11.35
C GLY A 173 15.20 20.44 10.07
N ASN A 174 14.02 19.93 9.73
CA ASN A 174 13.79 19.09 8.55
C ASN A 174 12.58 19.56 7.73
N GLU A 175 12.24 20.84 7.84
CA GLU A 175 11.14 21.46 7.11
C GLU A 175 11.34 21.38 5.59
N SER A 176 12.59 21.40 5.15
CA SER A 176 12.95 21.22 3.74
C SER A 176 12.34 19.96 3.15
N LEU A 177 12.21 18.86 3.92
CA LEU A 177 11.66 17.59 3.43
C LEU A 177 10.22 17.68 2.92
N LYS A 178 9.46 18.72 3.30
CA LYS A 178 8.11 18.93 2.76
C LYS A 178 8.08 19.05 1.24
N ASP A 179 9.21 19.40 0.61
CA ASP A 179 9.38 19.43 -0.85
C ASP A 179 9.30 18.04 -1.50
N VAL A 180 9.56 16.96 -0.76
CA VAL A 180 9.45 15.56 -1.22
C VAL A 180 7.98 15.17 -1.44
N ALA A 181 7.03 15.91 -0.86
CA ALA A 181 5.61 15.65 -1.03
C ALA A 181 5.21 15.67 -2.51
N ARG A 182 4.42 14.68 -2.93
CA ARG A 182 4.06 14.47 -4.33
C ARG A 182 2.55 14.41 -4.51
N ARG A 183 2.08 14.84 -5.68
CA ARG A 183 0.71 14.65 -6.13
C ARG A 183 0.74 14.03 -7.52
N PHE A 184 -0.09 13.03 -7.74
CA PHE A 184 -0.19 12.31 -9.00
C PHE A 184 -1.61 11.77 -9.17
N LYS A 185 -1.91 11.23 -10.35
CA LYS A 185 -3.20 10.60 -10.68
C LYS A 185 -2.93 9.17 -11.16
N VAL A 186 -3.78 8.24 -10.75
CA VAL A 186 -3.71 6.82 -11.18
C VAL A 186 -5.04 6.38 -11.78
N GLY A 187 -5.01 5.40 -12.67
CA GLY A 187 -6.17 4.95 -13.46
C GLY A 187 -6.28 5.65 -14.80
N ARG A 188 -6.96 5.00 -15.76
CA ARG A 188 -7.23 5.54 -17.09
C ARG A 188 -8.69 5.95 -17.20
N LEU A 189 -8.95 7.11 -17.82
CA LEU A 189 -10.28 7.42 -18.33
C LEU A 189 -10.67 6.34 -19.34
N ASN A 190 -11.92 5.89 -19.28
CA ASN A 190 -12.48 5.07 -20.36
C ASN A 190 -12.43 5.91 -21.63
N ASP A 191 -11.49 5.63 -22.52
CA ASP A 191 -11.59 6.06 -23.91
C ASP A 191 -12.82 5.32 -24.47
N GLY A 192 -13.95 6.02 -24.55
CA GLY A 192 -15.20 5.46 -25.02
C GLY A 192 -15.07 4.89 -26.43
N GLU A 193 -15.65 3.71 -26.59
CA GLU A 193 -16.25 3.17 -27.82
C GLU A 193 -15.50 3.40 -29.13
N GLU A 194 -15.03 2.28 -29.69
CA GLU A 194 -15.00 2.05 -31.13
C GLU A 194 -16.28 2.61 -31.78
N ALA A 195 -16.17 3.75 -32.44
CA ALA A 195 -17.16 4.22 -33.41
C ALA A 195 -16.48 4.27 -34.78
N GLY A 196 -16.60 3.18 -35.53
CA GLY A 196 -16.15 3.15 -36.92
C GLY A 196 -15.97 1.76 -37.49
N GLU A 197 -17.09 1.03 -37.62
CA GLU A 197 -17.23 -0.17 -38.44
C GLU A 197 -16.61 0.00 -39.84
N SER A 198 -15.99 -1.09 -40.31
CA SER A 198 -15.36 -1.24 -41.63
C SER A 198 -16.31 -0.93 -42.80
N PRO A 199 -15.77 -0.66 -43.99
CA PRO A 199 -15.37 -1.75 -44.89
C PRO A 199 -13.92 -1.68 -45.36
#